data_AF-T1AS75-F1
#
_entry.id   AF-T1AS75-F1
#
_cell.length_a   1.000
_cell.length_b   1.000
_cell.length_c   1.000
_cell.angle_alpha   90.00
_cell.angle_beta   90.00
_cell.angle_gamma   90.00
#
_symmetry.space_group_name_H-M   'P 1'
#
loop_
_entity.id
_entity.type
_entity.pdbx_description
1 polymer ?
#
loop_
_entity_poly.entity_id
_entity_poly.type
_entity_poly.pdbx_seq_one_letter_code
_entity_poly.pdbx_strand_id
1 'polypeptide(L)'
;RKAALSPEELKRAESYTPGQIVEVQNDYRRAELARGSRWEVSEVRGDLLTLRNEGGRVATIDPSAIKVQAYDRDTREIAAGDRVRWTENHRAQRADYPLEDGLKVRNGAGATVERVSAERITLRCADGEQIHLDPRVGQKVEHDYATTSHGGQGLSRNPWWHFNVEAGRHGDRESLVNLTRAIDSARIYTQDVDKASRQAGIALDKTAAHDIVPVPAHDELQRDQQPERANPGQDFTAQPDHDIDQAPDFDAPEPDPDHDYDHDGPSWG
;
A
#
# COMPACT_ATOMS: atom_id res chain seq x y z
N ARG A 1 -12.84 -9.89 1.23
CA ARG A 1 -11.76 -8.87 1.20
C ARG A 1 -10.66 -9.31 2.16
N LYS A 2 -9.37 -9.06 1.89
CA LYS A 2 -8.29 -9.37 2.85
C LYS A 2 -8.48 -8.54 4.12
N ALA A 3 -8.43 -9.17 5.29
CA ALA A 3 -8.54 -8.46 6.56
C ALA A 3 -7.29 -7.60 6.80
N ALA A 4 -7.47 -6.43 7.41
CA ALA A 4 -6.40 -5.48 7.71
C ALA A 4 -5.63 -5.87 8.99
N LEU A 5 -5.11 -7.10 9.02
CA LEU A 5 -4.29 -7.62 10.11
C LEU A 5 -2.83 -7.70 9.69
N SER A 6 -1.93 -7.23 10.56
CA SER A 6 -0.49 -7.38 10.43
C SER A 6 -0.05 -8.84 10.62
N PRO A 7 1.18 -9.21 10.21
CA PRO A 7 1.71 -10.55 10.41
C PRO A 7 1.74 -11.01 11.88
N GLU A 8 1.89 -10.08 12.82
CA GLU A 8 1.89 -10.40 14.26
C GLU A 8 0.48 -10.49 14.81
N GLU A 9 -0.46 -9.66 14.35
CA GLU A 9 -1.88 -9.78 14.71
C GLU A 9 -2.47 -11.09 14.21
N LEU A 10 -2.07 -11.57 13.02
CA LEU A 10 -2.46 -12.89 12.50
C LEU A 10 -2.00 -14.07 13.37
N LYS A 11 -1.11 -13.87 14.35
CA LYS A 11 -0.69 -14.92 15.29
C LYS A 11 -1.48 -14.90 16.61
N ARG A 12 -2.35 -13.90 16.82
CA ARG A 12 -3.09 -13.70 18.06
C ARG A 12 -4.57 -13.95 17.83
N ALA A 13 -5.16 -14.84 18.61
CA ALA A 13 -6.56 -15.21 18.47
C ALA A 13 -7.51 -14.01 18.69
N GLU A 14 -7.17 -13.10 19.59
CA GLU A 14 -7.93 -11.87 19.87
C GLU A 14 -8.09 -10.91 18.67
N SER A 15 -7.22 -11.02 17.66
CA SER A 15 -7.31 -10.20 16.44
C SER A 15 -8.42 -10.66 15.48
N TYR A 16 -9.00 -11.84 15.72
CA TYR A 16 -10.01 -12.43 14.86
C TYR A 16 -11.41 -12.14 15.39
N THR A 17 -12.37 -12.03 14.48
CA THR A 17 -13.79 -11.89 14.81
C THR A 17 -14.58 -13.07 14.25
N PRO A 18 -15.53 -13.65 15.01
CA PRO A 18 -16.44 -14.66 14.48
C PRO A 18 -17.12 -14.20 13.18
N GLY A 19 -17.20 -15.10 12.20
CA GLY A 19 -17.71 -14.85 10.84
C GLY A 19 -16.62 -14.53 9.80
N GLN A 20 -15.40 -14.17 10.23
CA GLN A 20 -14.25 -14.04 9.33
C GLN A 20 -13.88 -15.37 8.69
N ILE A 21 -13.32 -15.30 7.48
CA ILE A 21 -12.80 -16.46 6.76
C ILE A 21 -11.28 -16.51 6.94
N VAL A 22 -10.76 -17.68 7.29
CA VAL A 22 -9.32 -17.97 7.31
C VAL A 22 -8.96 -18.94 6.20
N GLU A 23 -7.91 -18.63 5.45
CA GLU A 23 -7.33 -19.50 4.43
C GLU A 23 -5.97 -20.02 4.91
N VAL A 24 -5.84 -21.34 4.99
CA VAL A 24 -4.63 -21.99 5.48
C VAL A 24 -3.52 -21.88 4.43
N GLN A 25 -2.33 -21.45 4.82
CA GLN A 25 -1.24 -21.15 3.88
C GLN A 25 -0.34 -22.36 3.59
N ASN A 26 -0.32 -23.39 4.44
CA ASN A 26 0.50 -24.60 4.30
C ASN A 26 -0.33 -25.86 4.58
N ASP A 27 0.21 -27.03 4.26
CA ASP A 27 -0.39 -28.31 4.62
C ASP A 27 -0.01 -28.72 6.05
N TYR A 28 -1.01 -28.90 6.91
CA TYR A 28 -0.88 -29.34 8.29
C TYR A 28 -1.62 -30.66 8.50
N ARG A 29 -0.98 -31.77 8.12
CA ARG A 29 -1.58 -33.13 8.15
C ARG A 29 -2.13 -33.53 9.51
N ARG A 30 -1.43 -33.21 10.62
CA ARG A 30 -1.87 -33.56 11.98
C ARG A 30 -3.12 -32.82 12.44
N ALA A 31 -3.29 -31.59 11.97
CA ALA A 31 -4.50 -30.80 12.20
C ALA A 31 -5.56 -31.05 11.10
N GLU A 32 -5.24 -31.90 10.11
CA GLU A 32 -6.08 -32.17 8.95
C GLU A 32 -6.54 -30.88 8.23
N LEU A 33 -5.62 -29.92 8.12
CA LEU A 33 -5.80 -28.65 7.41
C LEU A 33 -4.95 -28.67 6.15
N ALA A 34 -5.59 -28.55 4.99
CA ALA A 34 -4.90 -28.48 3.70
C ALA A 34 -4.59 -27.04 3.31
N ARG A 35 -3.50 -26.83 2.57
CA ARG A 35 -3.18 -25.53 1.97
C ARG A 35 -4.32 -25.06 1.06
N GLY A 36 -4.68 -23.79 1.18
CA GLY A 36 -5.78 -23.18 0.43
C GLY A 36 -7.17 -23.52 0.96
N SER A 37 -7.30 -24.42 1.95
CA SER A 37 -8.59 -24.68 2.58
C SER A 37 -9.09 -23.45 3.33
N ARG A 38 -10.39 -23.18 3.19
CA ARG A 38 -11.05 -22.02 3.77
C ARG A 38 -12.00 -22.44 4.87
N TRP A 39 -11.96 -21.70 5.97
CA TRP A 39 -12.74 -21.99 7.16
C TRP A 39 -13.32 -20.70 7.71
N GLU A 40 -14.52 -20.76 8.24
CA GLU A 40 -15.13 -19.68 9.01
C GLU A 40 -14.67 -19.75 10.47
N VAL A 41 -14.28 -18.62 11.05
CA VAL A 41 -14.09 -18.51 12.50
C VAL A 41 -15.47 -18.54 13.16
N SER A 42 -15.76 -19.59 13.93
CA SER A 42 -17.02 -19.70 14.66
C SER A 42 -16.91 -19.17 16.09
N GLU A 43 -15.75 -19.31 16.72
CA GLU A 43 -15.49 -18.89 18.10
C GLU A 43 -14.03 -18.51 18.28
N VAL A 44 -13.78 -17.56 19.17
CA VAL A 44 -12.45 -17.18 19.67
C VAL A 44 -12.46 -17.42 21.17
N ARG A 45 -11.56 -18.27 21.67
CA ARG A 45 -11.51 -18.64 23.08
C ARG A 45 -10.07 -18.71 23.59
N GLY A 46 -9.68 -17.72 24.39
CA GLY A 46 -8.28 -17.57 24.82
C GLY A 46 -7.38 -17.41 23.59
N ASP A 47 -6.34 -18.24 23.50
CA ASP A 47 -5.39 -18.24 22.38
C ASP A 47 -5.83 -19.14 21.20
N LEU A 48 -7.04 -19.71 21.24
CA LEU A 48 -7.50 -20.67 20.23
C LEU A 48 -8.65 -20.12 19.39
N LEU A 49 -8.65 -20.50 18.12
CA LEU A 49 -9.74 -20.29 17.16
C LEU A 49 -10.47 -21.61 16.92
N THR A 50 -11.79 -21.59 17.06
CA THR A 50 -12.64 -22.66 16.54
C THR A 50 -13.09 -22.29 15.14
N LEU A 51 -12.77 -23.17 14.20
CA LEU A 51 -12.99 -23.02 12.78
C LEU A 51 -14.04 -24.01 12.30
N ARG A 52 -14.88 -23.60 11.35
CA ARG A 52 -15.90 -24.45 10.71
C ARG A 52 -15.79 -24.34 9.19
N ASN A 53 -15.78 -25.47 8.48
CA ASN A 53 -15.84 -25.45 7.01
C ASN A 53 -17.30 -25.58 6.51
N GLU A 54 -17.50 -25.44 5.20
CA GLU A 54 -18.82 -25.58 4.57
C GLU A 54 -19.42 -26.99 4.74
N GLY A 55 -18.58 -28.02 4.87
CA GLY A 55 -19.00 -29.40 5.15
C GLY A 55 -19.39 -29.66 6.61
N GLY A 56 -19.39 -28.64 7.48
CA GLY A 56 -19.74 -28.76 8.90
C GLY A 56 -18.63 -29.31 9.80
N ARG A 57 -17.45 -29.59 9.25
CA ARG A 57 -16.28 -30.03 10.03
C ARG A 57 -15.79 -28.87 10.89
N VAL A 58 -15.44 -29.19 12.14
CA VAL A 58 -14.90 -28.25 13.11
C VAL A 58 -13.45 -28.58 13.40
N ALA A 59 -12.60 -27.56 13.46
CA ALA A 59 -11.21 -27.66 13.84
C ALA A 59 -10.89 -26.59 14.89
N THR A 60 -10.04 -26.91 15.86
CA THR A 60 -9.52 -25.91 16.81
C THR A 60 -8.04 -25.70 16.53
N ILE A 61 -7.63 -24.45 16.35
CA ILE A 61 -6.25 -24.09 16.01
C ILE A 61 -5.71 -23.01 16.94
N ASP A 62 -4.39 -23.02 17.11
CA ASP A 62 -3.62 -21.89 17.61
C ASP A 62 -3.08 -21.10 16.40
N PRO A 63 -3.49 -19.84 16.18
CA PRO A 63 -3.04 -19.03 15.05
C PRO A 63 -1.53 -18.71 15.09
N SER A 64 -0.86 -18.87 16.24
CA SER A 64 0.60 -18.73 16.35
C SER A 64 1.35 -19.94 15.74
N ALA A 65 0.72 -21.12 15.75
CA ALA A 65 1.31 -22.36 15.23
C ALA A 65 0.92 -22.65 13.77
N ILE A 66 -0.24 -22.13 13.32
CA ILE A 66 -0.79 -22.39 11.98
C ILE A 66 -0.78 -21.09 11.17
N LYS A 67 -0.04 -21.08 10.06
CA LYS A 67 0.03 -19.93 9.16
C LYS A 67 -1.27 -19.81 8.38
N VAL A 68 -2.04 -18.77 8.68
CA VAL A 68 -3.32 -18.46 8.03
C VAL A 68 -3.31 -17.05 7.43
N GLN A 69 -4.23 -16.82 6.50
CA GLN A 69 -4.60 -15.48 6.04
C GLN A 69 -6.06 -15.24 6.35
N ALA A 70 -6.36 -14.12 7.03
CA ALA A 70 -7.72 -13.72 7.36
C ALA A 70 -8.36 -12.86 6.25
N TYR A 71 -9.68 -13.01 6.10
CA TYR A 71 -10.52 -12.31 5.16
C TYR A 71 -11.86 -11.93 5.80
N ASP A 72 -12.31 -10.72 5.52
CA ASP A 72 -13.67 -10.28 5.85
C ASP A 72 -14.62 -10.69 4.71
N ARG A 73 -15.80 -11.20 5.07
CA ARG A 73 -16.87 -11.43 4.08
C ARG A 73 -17.39 -10.08 3.63
N ASP A 74 -17.51 -9.96 2.31
CA ASP A 74 -18.00 -8.75 1.68
C ASP A 74 -18.90 -9.16 0.52
N THR A 75 -20.05 -8.51 0.42
CA THR A 75 -21.01 -8.73 -0.66
C THR A 75 -20.92 -7.56 -1.61
N ARG A 76 -20.67 -7.84 -2.89
CA ARG A 76 -20.61 -6.83 -3.94
C ARG A 76 -21.61 -7.14 -5.03
N GLU A 77 -22.31 -6.11 -5.46
CA GLU A 77 -23.12 -6.15 -6.66
C GLU A 77 -22.20 -6.08 -7.88
N ILE A 78 -22.47 -6.93 -8.87
CA ILE A 78 -21.76 -7.02 -10.13
C ILE A 78 -22.79 -7.14 -11.25
N ALA A 79 -22.60 -6.38 -12.32
CA ALA A 79 -23.43 -6.38 -13.52
C ALA A 79 -22.59 -6.69 -14.77
N ALA A 80 -23.28 -7.04 -15.86
CA ALA A 80 -22.64 -7.13 -17.18
C ALA A 80 -22.13 -5.74 -17.60
N GLY A 81 -20.91 -5.70 -18.13
CA GLY A 81 -20.18 -4.47 -18.46
C GLY A 81 -19.22 -4.02 -17.36
N ASP A 82 -19.28 -4.60 -16.17
CA ASP A 82 -18.41 -4.19 -15.07
C ASP A 82 -16.95 -4.55 -15.31
N ARG A 83 -16.03 -3.66 -14.91
CA ARG A 83 -14.60 -3.96 -14.87
C ARG A 83 -14.23 -4.46 -13.48
N VAL A 84 -13.53 -5.58 -13.44
CA VAL A 84 -13.10 -6.22 -12.20
C VAL A 84 -11.62 -6.59 -12.26
N ARG A 85 -11.00 -6.72 -11.09
CA ARG A 85 -9.60 -7.13 -10.95
C ARG A 85 -9.42 -8.13 -9.81
N TRP A 86 -8.45 -9.01 -9.97
CA TRP A 86 -8.00 -9.88 -8.89
C TRP A 86 -7.19 -9.10 -7.86
N THR A 87 -7.45 -9.33 -6.57
CA THR A 87 -6.73 -8.64 -5.49
C THR A 87 -5.50 -9.39 -4.98
N GLU A 88 -5.36 -10.66 -5.36
CA GLU A 88 -4.28 -11.55 -4.90
C GLU A 88 -3.94 -12.61 -5.94
N ASN A 89 -2.67 -13.04 -5.94
CA ASN A 89 -2.25 -14.24 -6.64
C ASN A 89 -2.89 -15.46 -5.97
N HIS A 90 -3.69 -16.21 -6.70
CA HIS A 90 -4.25 -17.47 -6.19
C HIS A 90 -4.68 -18.37 -7.35
N ARG A 91 -5.30 -19.49 -6.99
CA ARG A 91 -5.94 -20.37 -7.95
C ARG A 91 -7.44 -20.25 -7.82
N ALA A 92 -8.07 -19.62 -8.81
CA ALA A 92 -9.50 -19.41 -8.85
C ALA A 92 -10.20 -20.70 -9.31
N GLN A 93 -11.32 -21.04 -8.68
CA GLN A 93 -12.11 -22.18 -9.09
C GLN A 93 -12.93 -21.82 -10.33
N ARG A 94 -12.82 -22.66 -11.36
CA ARG A 94 -13.61 -22.53 -12.57
C ARG A 94 -14.92 -23.28 -12.42
N ALA A 95 -16.02 -22.63 -12.80
CA ALA A 95 -17.35 -23.24 -12.77
C ALA A 95 -17.57 -24.24 -13.93
N ASP A 96 -16.93 -24.00 -15.07
CA ASP A 96 -17.09 -24.82 -16.29
C ASP A 96 -16.11 -26.00 -16.34
N TYR A 97 -14.93 -25.84 -15.74
CA TYR A 97 -13.92 -26.88 -15.68
C TYR A 97 -13.26 -26.87 -14.30
N PRO A 98 -13.84 -27.57 -13.31
CA PRO A 98 -13.27 -27.64 -11.97
C PRO A 98 -11.95 -28.41 -12.03
N LEU A 99 -10.86 -27.70 -12.32
CA LEU A 99 -9.50 -28.19 -12.18
C LEU A 99 -9.27 -28.50 -10.71
N GLU A 100 -8.71 -29.68 -10.39
CA GLU A 100 -8.24 -30.00 -9.03
C GLU A 100 -7.34 -28.90 -8.47
N ASP A 101 -6.50 -28.34 -9.34
CA ASP A 101 -5.58 -27.26 -9.02
C ASP A 101 -6.21 -25.87 -9.14
N GLY A 102 -7.28 -25.65 -9.92
CA GLY A 102 -7.81 -24.32 -10.24
C GLY A 102 -6.98 -23.49 -11.24
N LEU A 103 -7.56 -22.40 -11.75
CA LEU A 103 -6.94 -21.46 -12.70
C LEU A 103 -6.01 -20.49 -11.98
N LYS A 104 -4.74 -20.41 -12.40
CA LYS A 104 -3.80 -19.42 -11.84
C LYS A 104 -4.20 -18.01 -12.26
N VAL A 105 -4.51 -17.16 -11.28
CA VAL A 105 -4.81 -15.75 -11.50
C VAL A 105 -3.79 -14.88 -10.78
N ARG A 106 -3.48 -13.72 -11.38
CA ARG A 106 -2.46 -12.80 -10.87
C ARG A 106 -3.11 -11.57 -10.24
N ASN A 107 -2.55 -11.09 -9.15
CA ASN A 107 -2.93 -9.82 -8.54
C ASN A 107 -2.84 -8.68 -9.57
N GLY A 108 -3.87 -7.84 -9.62
CA GLY A 108 -3.97 -6.72 -10.56
C GLY A 108 -4.38 -7.12 -11.97
N ALA A 109 -4.48 -8.41 -12.32
CA ALA A 109 -5.02 -8.80 -13.61
C ALA A 109 -6.52 -8.44 -13.67
N GLY A 110 -6.87 -7.63 -14.68
CA GLY A 110 -8.23 -7.15 -14.92
C GLY A 110 -9.01 -8.03 -15.89
N ALA A 111 -10.34 -7.98 -15.78
CA ALA A 111 -11.28 -8.60 -16.70
C ALA A 111 -12.58 -7.77 -16.78
N THR A 112 -13.34 -7.97 -17.85
CA THR A 112 -14.69 -7.39 -18.00
C THR A 112 -15.74 -8.46 -17.77
N VAL A 113 -16.79 -8.12 -17.03
CA VAL A 113 -17.92 -9.02 -16.79
C VAL A 113 -18.79 -9.04 -18.05
N GLU A 114 -18.86 -10.18 -18.73
CA GLU A 114 -19.72 -10.32 -19.91
C GLU A 114 -21.15 -10.69 -19.55
N ARG A 115 -21.32 -11.54 -18.53
CA ARG A 115 -22.62 -12.09 -18.16
C ARG A 115 -22.64 -12.53 -16.71
N VAL A 116 -23.74 -12.27 -16.03
CA VAL A 116 -24.01 -12.73 -14.66
C VAL A 116 -25.27 -13.58 -14.67
N SER A 117 -25.24 -14.74 -13.99
CA SER A 117 -26.41 -15.55 -13.66
C SER A 117 -26.25 -16.17 -12.29
N ALA A 118 -27.33 -16.74 -11.74
CA ALA A 118 -27.32 -17.39 -10.43
C ALA A 118 -26.30 -18.53 -10.31
N GLU A 119 -25.95 -19.18 -11.42
CA GLU A 119 -25.01 -20.31 -11.46
C GLU A 119 -23.59 -19.91 -11.83
N ARG A 120 -23.38 -18.78 -12.53
CA ARG A 120 -22.09 -18.49 -13.17
C ARG A 120 -21.91 -17.02 -13.52
N ILE A 121 -20.74 -16.49 -13.18
CA ILE A 121 -20.22 -15.21 -13.67
C ILE A 121 -19.24 -15.50 -14.82
N THR A 122 -19.44 -14.89 -15.98
CA THR A 122 -18.53 -14.97 -17.12
C THR A 122 -17.70 -13.69 -17.20
N LEU A 123 -16.38 -13.84 -17.11
CA LEU A 123 -15.40 -12.77 -17.25
C LEU A 123 -14.64 -12.94 -18.58
N ARG A 124 -14.29 -11.82 -19.20
CA ARG A 124 -13.41 -11.73 -20.38
C ARG A 124 -12.11 -11.05 -20.00
N CYS A 125 -11.00 -11.75 -20.19
CA CYS A 125 -9.66 -11.21 -20.06
C CYS A 125 -9.28 -10.36 -21.29
N ALA A 126 -8.26 -9.51 -21.14
CA ALA A 126 -7.77 -8.63 -22.20
C ALA A 126 -7.21 -9.38 -23.43
N ASP A 127 -6.69 -10.58 -23.21
CA ASP A 127 -6.20 -11.49 -24.27
C ASP A 127 -7.31 -12.25 -24.99
N GLY A 128 -8.57 -12.04 -24.60
CA GLY A 128 -9.71 -12.74 -25.14
C GLY A 128 -10.07 -14.04 -24.42
N GLU A 129 -9.37 -14.48 -23.37
CA GLU A 129 -9.77 -15.68 -22.62
C GLU A 129 -11.09 -15.45 -21.84
N GLN A 130 -11.96 -16.46 -21.78
CA GLN A 130 -13.11 -16.47 -20.86
C GLN A 130 -12.79 -17.24 -19.58
N ILE A 131 -13.08 -16.61 -18.45
CA ILE A 131 -13.04 -17.23 -17.13
C ILE A 131 -14.47 -17.33 -16.60
N HIS A 132 -14.84 -18.51 -16.11
CA HIS A 132 -16.15 -18.75 -15.51
C HIS A 132 -16.01 -18.98 -14.01
N LEU A 133 -16.65 -18.13 -13.20
CA LEU A 133 -16.61 -18.21 -11.75
C LEU A 133 -17.95 -18.67 -11.18
N ASP A 134 -17.89 -19.42 -10.08
CA ASP A 134 -19.07 -19.75 -9.27
C ASP A 134 -19.40 -18.56 -8.35
N PRO A 135 -20.59 -17.94 -8.48
CA PRO A 135 -20.99 -16.80 -7.65
C PRO A 135 -21.21 -17.15 -6.17
N ARG A 136 -21.34 -18.44 -5.84
CA ARG A 136 -21.60 -18.91 -4.46
C ARG A 136 -20.33 -19.05 -3.64
N VAL A 137 -19.19 -19.18 -4.32
CA VAL A 137 -17.87 -19.31 -3.68
C VAL A 137 -17.23 -17.92 -3.59
N GLY A 138 -16.72 -17.57 -2.41
CA GLY A 138 -16.05 -16.28 -2.21
C GLY A 138 -14.88 -16.08 -3.20
N GLN A 139 -14.95 -15.01 -3.99
CA GLN A 139 -13.92 -14.66 -4.97
C GLN A 139 -13.02 -13.54 -4.43
N LYS A 140 -11.72 -13.59 -4.74
CA LYS A 140 -10.76 -12.51 -4.40
C LYS A 140 -10.75 -11.44 -5.52
N VAL A 141 -11.95 -10.95 -5.83
CA VAL A 141 -12.23 -10.00 -6.91
C VAL A 141 -12.86 -8.73 -6.35
N GLU A 142 -12.51 -7.60 -6.94
CA GLU A 142 -13.18 -6.33 -6.72
C GLU A 142 -13.36 -5.53 -8.01
N HIS A 143 -14.15 -4.47 -7.94
CA HIS A 143 -14.34 -3.52 -9.03
C HIS A 143 -13.04 -2.78 -9.37
N ASP A 144 -12.78 -2.59 -10.67
CA ASP A 144 -11.58 -1.96 -11.23
C ASP A 144 -11.92 -0.58 -11.84
N TYR A 145 -12.65 0.23 -11.07
CA TYR A 145 -12.98 1.62 -11.42
C TYR A 145 -12.09 2.63 -10.73
N ALA A 146 -11.62 2.30 -9.53
CA ALA A 146 -10.74 3.12 -8.72
C ALA A 146 -9.74 2.21 -8.02
N THR A 147 -8.52 2.72 -7.82
CA THR A 147 -7.47 2.05 -7.08
C THR A 147 -6.84 3.02 -6.09
N THR A 148 -6.15 2.48 -5.09
CA THR A 148 -5.37 3.32 -4.18
C THR A 148 -4.14 3.87 -4.90
N SER A 149 -3.66 5.04 -4.47
CA SER A 149 -2.42 5.65 -4.97
C SER A 149 -1.24 4.68 -4.96
N HIS A 150 -1.15 3.83 -3.94
CA HIS A 150 -0.13 2.78 -3.84
C HIS A 150 -0.38 1.64 -4.84
N GLY A 151 -1.63 1.17 -4.98
CA GLY A 151 -1.99 0.09 -5.89
C GLY A 151 -1.84 0.45 -7.38
N GLY A 152 -1.92 1.73 -7.73
CA GLY A 152 -1.71 2.24 -9.09
C GLY A 152 -0.26 2.51 -9.48
N GLN A 153 0.72 2.13 -8.66
CA GLN A 153 2.13 2.42 -8.96
C GLN A 153 2.62 1.71 -10.22
N GLY A 154 3.25 2.48 -11.12
CA GLY A 154 3.75 2.00 -12.41
C GLY A 154 2.72 2.03 -13.54
N LEU A 155 1.49 2.49 -13.30
CA LEU A 155 0.51 2.74 -14.37
C LEU A 155 0.67 4.18 -14.89
N SER A 156 1.05 4.33 -16.15
CA SER A 156 1.00 5.63 -16.85
C SER A 156 -0.39 5.81 -17.46
N ARG A 157 -1.18 6.76 -16.96
CA ARG A 157 -2.54 7.11 -17.42
C ARG A 157 -2.82 8.59 -17.12
N ASN A 158 -3.95 9.16 -17.55
CA ASN A 158 -4.41 10.49 -17.11
C ASN A 158 -5.34 10.34 -15.88
N PRO A 159 -4.83 10.42 -14.63
CA PRO A 159 -5.60 10.03 -13.46
C PRO A 159 -6.63 11.08 -13.06
N TRP A 160 -7.77 10.60 -12.57
CA TRP A 160 -8.63 11.37 -11.67
C TRP A 160 -8.31 10.94 -10.25
N TRP A 161 -7.75 11.85 -9.48
CA TRP A 161 -7.31 11.59 -8.11
C TRP A 161 -8.30 12.22 -7.14
N HIS A 162 -8.88 11.41 -6.26
CA HIS A 162 -9.59 11.92 -5.10
C HIS A 162 -8.61 12.12 -3.94
N PHE A 163 -8.40 13.38 -3.55
CA PHE A 163 -7.59 13.79 -2.40
C PHE A 163 -8.52 14.07 -1.23
N ASN A 164 -8.58 13.15 -0.27
CA ASN A 164 -9.46 13.29 0.88
C ASN A 164 -8.73 13.93 2.06
N VAL A 165 -9.02 15.20 2.34
CA VAL A 165 -8.32 15.96 3.40
C VAL A 165 -8.76 15.60 4.82
N GLU A 166 -9.81 14.80 4.96
CA GLU A 166 -10.38 14.36 6.25
C GLU A 166 -9.96 12.94 6.61
N ALA A 167 -9.66 12.11 5.61
CA ALA A 167 -9.27 10.72 5.79
C ALA A 167 -8.13 10.34 4.85
N GLY A 168 -7.06 9.77 5.40
CA GLY A 168 -5.85 9.43 4.65
C GLY A 168 -4.62 10.10 5.21
N ARG A 169 -3.46 9.47 5.05
CA ARG A 169 -2.15 10.05 5.40
C ARG A 169 -1.49 10.53 4.11
N HIS A 170 -2.00 11.63 3.59
CA HIS A 170 -1.45 12.27 2.40
C HIS A 170 -0.15 13.00 2.74
N GLY A 171 0.83 12.87 1.85
CA GLY A 171 2.10 13.58 1.95
C GLY A 171 2.73 13.76 0.58
N ASP A 172 3.90 14.38 0.58
CA ASP A 172 4.70 14.71 -0.60
C ASP A 172 4.92 13.53 -1.54
N ARG A 173 5.34 12.38 -1.02
CA ARG A 173 5.66 11.20 -1.84
C ARG A 173 4.44 10.63 -2.54
N GLU A 174 3.30 10.53 -1.86
CA GLU A 174 2.07 10.05 -2.50
C GLU A 174 1.63 11.01 -3.61
N SER A 175 1.65 12.31 -3.30
CA SER A 175 1.21 13.37 -4.20
C SER A 175 2.08 13.42 -5.46
N LEU A 176 3.40 13.38 -5.29
CA LEU A 176 4.37 13.36 -6.37
C LEU A 176 4.18 12.12 -7.25
N VAL A 177 4.05 10.96 -6.64
CA VAL A 177 3.91 9.69 -7.34
C VAL A 177 2.60 9.62 -8.13
N ASN A 178 1.50 10.18 -7.62
CA ASN A 178 0.24 10.26 -8.37
C ASN A 178 0.32 11.24 -9.54
N LEU A 179 0.96 12.40 -9.33
CA LEU A 179 1.07 13.43 -10.36
C LEU A 179 1.99 13.00 -11.51
N THR A 180 3.14 12.40 -11.21
CA THR A 180 4.14 11.99 -12.22
C THR A 180 3.71 10.81 -13.08
N ARG A 181 2.60 10.13 -12.73
CA ARG A 181 1.99 9.08 -13.57
C ARG A 181 1.08 9.63 -14.67
N ALA A 182 0.72 10.92 -14.59
CA ALA A 182 -0.05 11.61 -15.61
C ALA A 182 0.74 11.66 -16.92
N ILE A 183 0.13 11.22 -18.02
CA ILE A 183 0.75 11.33 -19.35
C ILE A 183 0.62 12.77 -19.85
N ASP A 184 -0.61 13.27 -19.89
CA ASP A 184 -0.94 14.61 -20.41
C ASP A 184 -1.60 15.49 -19.35
N SER A 185 -2.42 14.90 -18.48
CA SER A 185 -3.22 15.65 -17.51
C SER A 185 -3.55 14.84 -16.27
N ALA A 186 -3.61 15.53 -15.13
CA ALA A 186 -4.13 15.03 -13.88
C ALA A 186 -5.26 15.94 -13.40
N ARG A 187 -6.31 15.34 -12.84
CA ARG A 187 -7.39 16.10 -12.20
C ARG A 187 -7.57 15.67 -10.77
N ILE A 188 -7.48 16.62 -9.84
CA ILE A 188 -7.61 16.39 -8.41
C ILE A 188 -8.99 16.85 -7.95
N TYR A 189 -9.69 15.99 -7.22
CA TYR A 189 -10.95 16.28 -6.56
C TYR A 189 -10.73 16.26 -5.05
N THR A 190 -11.01 17.36 -4.37
CA THR A 190 -10.83 17.48 -2.92
C THR A 190 -11.97 18.26 -2.27
N GLN A 191 -12.16 18.07 -0.96
CA GLN A 191 -13.14 18.82 -0.17
C GLN A 191 -12.66 20.25 0.15
N ASP A 192 -11.34 20.47 0.23
CA ASP A 192 -10.73 21.75 0.60
C ASP A 192 -9.36 21.89 -0.08
N VAL A 193 -9.25 22.86 -1.00
CA VAL A 193 -8.03 23.09 -1.79
C VAL A 193 -6.86 23.58 -0.95
N ASP A 194 -7.10 24.42 0.05
CA ASP A 194 -6.06 25.00 0.89
C ASP A 194 -5.47 23.93 1.80
N LYS A 195 -6.33 23.08 2.38
CA LYS A 195 -5.90 21.96 3.22
C LYS A 195 -5.18 20.90 2.41
N ALA A 196 -5.68 20.57 1.22
CA ALA A 196 -5.02 19.63 0.32
C ALA A 196 -3.64 20.12 -0.11
N SER A 197 -3.50 21.39 -0.48
CA SER A 197 -2.21 21.99 -0.87
C SER A 197 -1.19 21.90 0.27
N ARG A 198 -1.58 22.25 1.49
CA ARG A 198 -0.71 22.10 2.67
C ARG A 198 -0.31 20.65 2.89
N GLN A 199 -1.26 19.72 2.93
CA GLN A 199 -1.01 18.30 3.17
C GLN A 199 -0.15 17.63 2.08
N ALA A 200 -0.38 18.00 0.82
CA ALA A 200 0.36 17.48 -0.31
C ALA A 200 1.86 17.82 -0.25
N GLY A 201 2.24 18.91 0.44
CA GLY A 201 3.63 19.32 0.63
C GLY A 201 4.27 18.82 1.93
N ILE A 202 3.54 18.12 2.80
CA ILE A 202 4.11 17.61 4.06
C ILE A 202 5.06 16.45 3.74
N ALA A 203 6.34 16.64 4.07
CA ALA A 203 7.32 15.58 4.08
C ALA A 203 6.94 14.56 5.16
N LEU A 204 6.44 13.39 4.72
CA LEU A 204 6.14 12.27 5.61
C LEU A 204 7.35 11.33 5.65
N ASP A 205 8.42 11.77 6.30
CA ASP A 205 9.63 10.95 6.41
C ASP A 205 9.40 9.72 7.28
N LYS A 206 9.74 8.56 6.73
CA LYS A 206 9.94 7.33 7.49
C LYS A 206 11.41 7.31 7.88
N THR A 207 11.75 7.83 9.06
CA THR A 207 13.09 7.61 9.64
C THR A 207 13.29 6.12 9.83
N ALA A 208 14.41 5.58 9.35
CA ALA A 208 14.72 4.19 9.59
C ALA A 208 15.14 4.03 11.06
N ALA A 209 14.94 2.84 11.63
CA ALA A 209 15.32 2.59 13.02
C ALA A 209 16.82 2.80 13.30
N HIS A 210 17.67 2.79 12.27
CA HIS A 210 19.10 3.10 12.38
C HIS A 210 19.43 4.59 12.41
N ASP A 211 18.49 5.46 12.00
CA ASP A 211 18.66 6.92 12.00
C ASP A 211 18.31 7.54 13.36
N ILE A 212 17.71 6.76 14.27
CA ILE A 212 17.40 7.18 15.63
C ILE A 212 18.69 7.08 16.45
N VAL A 213 19.49 8.15 16.43
CA VAL A 213 20.60 8.31 17.38
C VAL A 213 20.01 8.68 18.74
N PRO A 214 20.26 7.92 19.82
CA PRO A 214 19.89 8.35 21.16
C PRO A 214 20.67 9.63 21.48
N VAL A 215 19.97 10.74 21.71
CA VAL A 215 20.61 11.96 22.22
C VAL A 215 21.14 11.62 23.61
N PRO A 216 22.47 11.67 23.86
CA PRO A 216 23.00 11.44 25.20
C PRO A 216 22.52 12.59 26.09
N ALA A 217 21.80 12.24 27.16
CA ALA A 217 21.34 13.21 28.15
C ALA A 217 22.51 13.66 29.05
N HIS A 218 23.44 14.46 28.55
CA HIS A 218 24.48 15.08 29.40
C HIS A 218 25.01 16.38 28.78
N ASP A 219 24.57 17.55 29.29
CA ASP A 219 25.45 18.70 29.64
C ASP A 219 24.69 19.93 30.21
N GLU A 220 23.72 19.73 31.10
CA GLU A 220 23.09 20.86 31.83
C GLU A 220 23.61 21.05 33.28
N LEU A 221 24.61 20.30 33.73
CA LEU A 221 25.08 20.37 35.13
C LEU A 221 26.47 21.03 35.33
N GLN A 222 27.00 21.77 34.36
CA GLN A 222 28.28 22.49 34.51
C GLN A 222 28.21 24.02 34.30
N ARG A 223 27.05 24.65 34.48
CA ARG A 223 26.96 26.14 34.44
C ARG A 223 27.01 26.85 35.80
N ASP A 224 27.02 26.14 36.92
CA ASP A 224 26.86 26.76 38.24
C ASP A 224 28.12 26.89 39.10
N GLN A 225 29.34 26.79 38.55
CA GLN A 225 30.55 27.03 39.34
C GLN A 225 31.64 27.78 38.56
N GLN A 226 31.48 29.10 38.40
CA GLN A 226 32.62 30.03 38.37
C GLN A 226 32.20 31.40 38.92
N PRO A 227 32.79 31.88 40.04
CA PRO A 227 32.42 33.15 40.65
C PRO A 227 33.01 34.34 39.88
N GLU A 228 32.20 35.39 39.77
CA GLU A 228 32.53 36.69 39.16
C GLU A 228 33.84 37.28 39.70
N ARG A 229 34.74 37.65 38.80
CA ARG A 229 35.78 38.65 39.06
C ARG A 229 35.46 39.89 38.24
N ALA A 230 34.98 40.91 38.94
CA ALA A 230 34.79 42.26 38.40
C ALA A 230 36.12 42.82 37.89
N ASN A 231 36.08 43.46 36.71
CA ASN A 231 37.07 44.45 36.34
C ASN A 231 36.32 45.68 35.77
N PRO A 232 36.41 46.86 36.41
CA PRO A 232 35.70 48.04 35.98
C PRO A 232 36.52 48.86 34.97
N GLY A 233 35.84 49.45 33.99
CA GLY A 233 36.32 50.59 33.23
C GLY A 233 36.76 50.29 31.80
N GLN A 234 35.94 50.71 30.84
CA GLN A 234 36.30 51.76 29.87
C GLN A 234 35.14 51.99 28.90
N ASP A 235 34.57 53.19 28.95
CA ASP A 235 33.70 53.75 27.92
C ASP A 235 34.40 53.74 26.55
N PHE A 236 33.65 53.63 25.45
CA PHE A 236 33.54 54.68 24.41
C PHE A 236 32.68 54.21 23.22
N THR A 237 31.51 54.88 23.11
CA THR A 237 30.86 55.44 21.91
C THR A 237 30.46 54.56 20.72
N ALA A 238 29.17 54.70 20.38
CA ALA A 238 28.52 54.34 19.13
C ALA A 238 29.02 55.17 17.92
N GLN A 239 28.92 54.61 16.72
CA GLN A 239 28.18 55.21 15.59
C GLN A 239 27.86 54.19 14.47
N PRO A 240 26.78 54.41 13.68
CA PRO A 240 26.21 53.48 12.70
C PRO A 240 26.49 53.86 11.22
N ASP A 241 25.86 53.10 10.31
CA ASP A 241 25.54 53.36 8.88
C ASP A 241 26.42 52.67 7.81
N HIS A 242 25.83 51.77 7.01
CA HIS A 242 25.25 52.09 5.70
C HIS A 242 24.72 50.86 4.93
N ASP A 243 23.50 50.99 4.39
CA ASP A 243 22.86 50.17 3.34
C ASP A 243 23.75 49.97 2.11
N ILE A 244 23.60 48.83 1.38
CA ILE A 244 23.33 48.79 -0.09
C ILE A 244 22.62 47.46 -0.47
N ASP A 245 21.39 47.59 -0.98
CA ASP A 245 20.65 46.60 -1.80
C ASP A 245 21.31 46.41 -3.17
N GLN A 246 21.44 45.16 -3.66
CA GLN A 246 21.53 44.89 -5.11
C GLN A 246 21.14 43.45 -5.48
N ALA A 247 20.22 43.34 -6.46
CA ALA A 247 19.68 42.13 -7.06
C ALA A 247 20.68 41.48 -8.06
N PRO A 248 20.58 40.16 -8.35
CA PRO A 248 21.47 39.48 -9.28
C PRO A 248 21.09 39.65 -10.75
N ASP A 249 22.12 39.80 -11.58
CA ASP A 249 22.14 40.05 -13.02
C ASP A 249 21.84 38.77 -13.84
N PHE A 250 21.05 38.91 -14.91
CA PHE A 250 20.72 37.85 -15.88
C PHE A 250 21.61 37.99 -17.10
N ASP A 251 22.74 37.27 -17.16
CA ASP A 251 23.41 36.97 -18.43
C ASP A 251 24.39 35.80 -18.30
N ALA A 252 23.98 34.62 -18.75
CA ALA A 252 24.89 33.50 -18.99
C ALA A 252 24.41 32.74 -20.25
N PRO A 253 25.27 32.56 -21.27
CA PRO A 253 24.87 31.95 -22.54
C PRO A 253 24.70 30.42 -22.45
N GLU A 254 23.71 29.90 -23.16
CA GLU A 254 23.43 28.47 -23.34
C GLU A 254 24.55 27.76 -24.13
N PRO A 255 24.92 26.50 -23.80
CA PRO A 255 25.86 25.73 -24.61
C PRO A 255 25.17 25.04 -25.80
N ASP A 256 25.74 25.26 -27.00
CA ASP A 256 25.38 24.68 -28.31
C ASP A 256 25.58 23.14 -28.35
N PRO A 257 24.77 22.37 -29.10
CA PRO A 257 24.89 20.92 -29.23
C PRO A 257 25.87 20.54 -30.35
N ASP A 258 26.26 19.26 -30.36
CA ASP A 258 27.12 18.59 -31.34
C ASP A 258 28.63 18.55 -31.01
N HIS A 259 29.02 17.49 -30.30
CA HIS A 259 30.33 16.87 -30.50
C HIS A 259 30.24 15.36 -30.36
N ASP A 260 30.38 14.68 -31.50
CA ASP A 260 30.60 13.25 -31.63
C ASP A 260 31.85 12.81 -30.85
N TYR A 261 31.75 11.67 -30.15
CA TYR A 261 32.90 10.85 -29.80
C TYR A 261 32.61 9.39 -30.12
N ASP A 262 33.03 8.97 -31.31
CA ASP A 262 33.49 7.62 -31.56
C ASP A 262 34.72 7.35 -30.66
N HIS A 263 34.69 6.25 -29.90
CA HIS A 263 35.92 5.54 -29.58
C HIS A 263 35.67 4.05 -29.35
N ASP A 264 36.32 3.27 -30.22
CA ASP A 264 36.52 1.83 -30.21
C ASP A 264 37.15 1.28 -28.92
N GLY A 265 36.73 0.05 -28.59
CA GLY A 265 37.62 -1.02 -28.11
C GLY A 265 37.05 -1.91 -26.99
N PRO A 266 37.54 -3.14 -26.79
CA PRO A 266 38.07 -4.12 -27.75
C PRO A 266 37.41 -5.51 -27.61
N SER A 267 37.68 -6.39 -28.58
CA SER A 267 37.31 -7.81 -28.58
C SER A 267 38.34 -8.72 -27.89
N TRP A 268 37.84 -9.89 -27.44
CA TRP A 268 38.43 -11.24 -27.34
C TRP A 268 38.45 -11.87 -25.94
N GLY A 269 37.92 -13.09 -25.86
CA GLY A 269 38.00 -14.03 -24.74
C GLY A 269 36.79 -14.94 -24.65
#